data_AF-A0A1Q9ENU9-F1
#
_entry.id   AF-A0A1Q9ENU9-F1
#
_cell.length_a   1.000
_cell.length_b   1.000
_cell.length_c   1.000
_cell.angle_alpha   90.00
_cell.angle_beta   90.00
_cell.angle_gamma   90.00
#
_symmetry.space_group_name_H-M   'P 1'
#
loop_
_entity.id
_entity.type
_entity.pdbx_description
1 polymer ?
#
loop_
_entity_poly.entity_id
_entity_poly.type
_entity_poly.pdbx_seq_one_letter_code
_entity_poly.pdbx_strand_id
1 'polypeptide(L)'
;MWLPVPQIPVGFIPTMPLLLVTALGAGSSVASQGKREASHHFSFGANIVIFVSVLWRIAAERPESGRPCFQRWGPFILTLLGCCLVMWDFIRHILLDHGGVFFPEEVLAMYRDDGGLTTMGRASQFTTITGFVIFLTGVIWFIAAPKKRRQQQQL
;
A
#
# COMPACT_ATOMS: atom_id res chain seq x y z
N MET A 1 -31.48 12.85 -1.90
CA MET A 1 -31.67 11.54 -2.54
C MET A 1 -30.42 10.71 -2.25
N TRP A 2 -30.49 9.80 -1.27
CA TRP A 2 -29.35 8.95 -0.90
C TRP A 2 -29.38 7.71 -1.79
N LEU A 3 -28.39 7.55 -2.65
CA LEU A 3 -28.24 6.31 -3.41
C LEU A 3 -27.74 5.21 -2.45
N PRO A 4 -28.32 4.00 -2.51
CA PRO A 4 -27.87 2.88 -1.69
C PRO A 4 -26.41 2.55 -2.02
N VAL A 5 -25.56 2.49 -0.99
CA VAL A 5 -24.16 2.06 -1.15
C VAL A 5 -24.17 0.58 -1.51
N PRO A 6 -23.59 0.17 -2.66
CA PRO A 6 -23.53 -1.23 -3.05
C PRO A 6 -22.83 -2.06 -1.97
N GLN A 7 -23.51 -3.14 -1.55
CA GLN A 7 -22.98 -4.09 -0.57
C GLN A 7 -21.93 -4.96 -1.25
N ILE A 8 -20.65 -4.62 -1.10
CA ILE A 8 -19.55 -5.48 -1.56
C ILE A 8 -19.46 -6.66 -0.59
N PRO A 9 -19.54 -7.92 -1.07
CA PRO A 9 -19.52 -9.10 -0.20
C PRO A 9 -18.24 -9.14 0.63
N VAL A 10 -18.40 -9.27 1.95
CA VAL A 10 -17.34 -9.17 2.97
C VAL A 10 -16.37 -10.37 2.97
N GLY A 11 -16.49 -11.28 2.00
CA GLY A 11 -15.68 -12.50 1.87
C GLY A 11 -14.51 -12.39 0.89
N PHE A 12 -14.36 -11.27 0.16
CA PHE A 12 -13.25 -11.09 -0.78
C PHE A 12 -12.06 -10.46 -0.05
N ILE A 13 -11.40 -11.23 0.82
CA ILE A 13 -10.07 -10.88 1.30
C ILE A 13 -9.13 -11.14 0.12
N PRO A 14 -8.50 -10.11 -0.47
CA PRO A 14 -7.61 -10.32 -1.58
C PRO A 14 -6.31 -10.92 -1.01
N THR A 15 -6.20 -12.25 -1.02
CA THR A 15 -4.89 -12.93 -1.10
C THR A 15 -4.21 -12.70 -2.45
N MET A 16 -4.91 -12.00 -3.36
CA MET A 16 -4.49 -11.62 -4.70
C MET A 16 -3.22 -10.78 -4.80
N PRO A 17 -2.76 -9.93 -3.85
CA PRO A 17 -1.53 -9.16 -4.08
C PRO A 17 -0.33 -10.08 -4.25
N LEU A 18 -0.23 -11.14 -3.44
CA LEU A 18 0.88 -12.10 -3.51
C LEU A 18 0.77 -12.99 -4.76
N LEU A 19 -0.45 -13.41 -5.10
CA LEU A 19 -0.75 -14.29 -6.24
C LEU A 19 -0.63 -13.54 -7.58
N LEU A 20 -0.98 -12.26 -7.63
CA LEU A 20 -0.83 -11.40 -8.81
C LEU A 20 0.63 -11.02 -9.04
N VAL A 21 1.40 -10.76 -7.98
CA VAL A 21 2.85 -10.50 -8.06
C VAL A 21 3.60 -11.75 -8.55
N THR A 22 3.23 -12.94 -8.07
CA THR A 22 3.83 -14.21 -8.53
C THR A 22 3.37 -14.59 -9.94
N ALA A 23 2.10 -14.38 -10.29
CA ALA A 23 1.56 -14.70 -11.61
C ALA A 23 2.06 -13.75 -12.73
N LEU A 24 2.35 -12.48 -12.41
CA LEU A 24 2.76 -11.49 -13.40
C LEU A 24 4.28 -11.24 -13.46
N GLY A 25 5.06 -11.69 -12.47
CA GLY A 25 6.46 -11.28 -12.31
C GLY A 25 7.54 -12.37 -12.39
N ALA A 26 7.21 -13.67 -12.28
CA ALA A 26 8.23 -14.72 -12.10
C ALA A 26 8.58 -15.53 -13.36
N GLY A 27 7.96 -15.25 -14.51
CA GLY A 27 8.14 -16.01 -15.75
C GLY A 27 9.28 -15.50 -16.65
N SER A 28 10.52 -15.88 -16.34
CA SER A 28 11.66 -16.06 -17.27
C SER A 28 12.04 -14.97 -18.29
N SER A 29 11.58 -13.73 -18.19
CA SER A 29 11.94 -12.67 -19.17
C SER A 29 12.15 -11.26 -18.56
N VAL A 30 12.71 -11.18 -17.36
CA VAL A 30 13.09 -9.89 -16.71
C VAL A 30 14.35 -9.27 -17.35
N ALA A 31 15.00 -9.95 -18.31
CA ALA A 31 16.28 -9.51 -18.86
C ALA A 31 16.22 -8.26 -19.75
N SER A 32 15.08 -7.92 -20.35
CA SER A 32 14.98 -6.70 -21.18
C SER A 32 14.50 -5.51 -20.35
N GLN A 33 15.25 -4.40 -20.39
CA GLN A 33 14.97 -3.15 -19.64
C GLN A 33 13.50 -2.71 -19.73
N GLY A 34 12.90 -2.72 -20.93
CA GLY A 34 11.50 -2.30 -21.12
C GLY A 34 10.47 -3.22 -20.43
N LYS A 35 10.77 -4.50 -20.20
CA LYS A 35 9.88 -5.41 -19.45
C LYS A 35 9.98 -5.14 -17.95
N ARG A 36 11.18 -4.82 -17.46
CA ARG A 36 11.42 -4.43 -16.06
C ARG A 36 10.66 -3.14 -15.74
N GLU A 37 10.84 -2.10 -16.57
CA GLU A 37 10.14 -0.82 -16.44
C GLU A 37 8.62 -1.00 -16.44
N ALA A 38 8.07 -1.71 -17.44
CA ALA A 38 6.64 -1.98 -17.51
C ALA A 38 6.11 -2.70 -16.26
N SER A 39 6.88 -3.66 -15.72
CA SER A 39 6.50 -4.38 -14.50
C SER A 39 6.47 -3.48 -13.27
N HIS A 40 7.44 -2.58 -13.11
CA HIS A 40 7.47 -1.65 -11.98
C HIS A 40 6.31 -0.63 -12.06
N HIS A 41 6.02 -0.07 -13.24
CA HIS A 41 4.87 0.81 -13.42
C HIS A 41 3.54 0.11 -13.16
N PHE A 42 3.39 -1.14 -13.65
CA PHE A 42 2.20 -1.92 -13.41
C PHE A 42 2.00 -2.22 -11.92
N SER A 43 3.04 -2.72 -11.24
CA SER A 43 2.99 -2.99 -9.80
C SER A 43 2.71 -1.72 -9.00
N PHE A 44 3.29 -0.57 -9.36
CA PHE A 44 2.99 0.71 -8.73
C PHE A 44 1.52 1.10 -8.88
N GLY A 45 0.97 1.03 -10.09
CA GLY A 45 -0.44 1.32 -10.35
C GLY A 45 -1.37 0.37 -9.58
N ALA A 46 -1.07 -0.92 -9.56
CA ALA A 46 -1.83 -1.91 -8.80
C ALA A 46 -1.82 -1.61 -7.29
N ASN A 47 -0.67 -1.26 -6.72
CA ASN A 47 -0.56 -0.87 -5.31
C ASN A 47 -1.38 0.40 -5.00
N ILE A 48 -1.36 1.41 -5.87
CA ILE A 48 -2.20 2.61 -5.70
C ILE A 48 -3.68 2.25 -5.63
N VAL A 49 -4.17 1.42 -6.57
CA VAL A 49 -5.58 1.01 -6.59
C VAL A 49 -5.96 0.29 -5.29
N ILE A 50 -5.11 -0.64 -4.82
CA ILE A 50 -5.33 -1.38 -3.57
C ILE A 50 -5.33 -0.42 -2.37
N PHE A 51 -4.31 0.43 -2.23
CA PHE A 51 -4.17 1.35 -1.11
C PHE A 51 -5.32 2.37 -1.05
N VAL A 52 -5.69 2.96 -2.18
CA VAL A 52 -6.83 3.89 -2.27
C VAL A 52 -8.13 3.18 -1.91
N SER A 53 -8.34 1.95 -2.37
CA SER A 53 -9.55 1.17 -2.04
C SER A 53 -9.65 0.87 -0.54
N VAL A 54 -8.54 0.49 0.10
CA VAL A 54 -8.48 0.25 1.56
C VAL A 54 -8.74 1.55 2.32
N LEU A 55 -8.08 2.66 1.94
CA LEU A 55 -8.26 3.96 2.57
C LEU A 55 -9.70 4.47 2.43
N TRP A 56 -10.28 4.35 1.24
CA TRP A 56 -11.68 4.68 0.97
C TRP A 56 -12.61 3.89 1.87
N ARG A 57 -12.39 2.57 1.99
CA ARG A 57 -13.18 1.69 2.84
C ARG A 57 -13.13 2.11 4.32
N ILE A 58 -11.94 2.39 4.85
CA ILE A 58 -11.76 2.85 6.23
C ILE A 58 -12.45 4.19 6.44
N ALA A 59 -12.32 5.12 5.49
CA ALA A 59 -12.95 6.44 5.56
C ALA A 59 -14.49 6.36 5.51
N ALA A 60 -15.04 5.44 4.71
CA ALA A 60 -16.49 5.26 4.53
C ALA A 60 -17.15 4.59 5.74
N GLU A 61 -16.49 3.63 6.39
CA GLU A 61 -17.00 2.93 7.59
C GLU A 61 -16.57 3.58 8.90
N ARG A 62 -16.04 4.81 8.87
CA ARG A 62 -15.58 5.51 10.07
C ARG A 62 -16.69 5.61 11.12
N PRO A 63 -16.37 5.52 12.43
CA PRO A 63 -17.35 5.71 13.50
C PRO A 63 -18.07 7.06 13.40
N GLU A 64 -19.35 7.06 13.78
CA GLU A 64 -20.18 8.27 13.90
C GLU A 64 -19.62 9.23 14.96
N SER A 65 -20.05 10.50 14.87
CA SER A 65 -19.68 11.56 15.82
C SER A 65 -20.01 11.13 17.26
N GLY A 66 -18.99 11.10 18.12
CA GLY A 66 -19.14 10.69 19.52
C GLY A 66 -17.92 9.93 20.06
N ARG A 67 -17.06 9.39 19.20
CA ARG A 67 -15.75 8.86 19.61
C ARG A 67 -14.66 9.94 19.56
N PRO A 68 -13.62 9.85 20.42
CA PRO A 68 -12.44 10.71 20.32
C PRO A 68 -11.83 10.70 18.92
N CYS A 69 -11.27 11.84 18.50
CA CYS A 69 -10.68 12.01 17.17
C CYS A 69 -9.68 10.90 16.82
N PHE A 70 -8.84 10.51 17.79
CA PHE A 70 -7.84 9.44 17.64
C PHE A 70 -8.47 8.07 17.34
N GLN A 71 -9.58 7.70 17.99
CA GLN A 71 -10.26 6.43 17.68
C GLN A 71 -11.01 6.47 16.35
N ARG A 72 -11.43 7.66 15.91
CA ARG A 72 -12.16 7.86 14.66
C ARG A 72 -11.24 7.85 13.45
N TRP A 73 -10.09 8.52 13.53
CA TRP A 73 -9.17 8.74 12.43
C TRP A 73 -7.87 7.96 12.55
N GLY A 74 -7.54 7.41 13.71
CA GLY A 74 -6.32 6.65 13.96
C GLY A 74 -6.09 5.53 12.93
N PRO A 75 -7.05 4.62 12.68
CA PRO A 75 -6.90 3.59 11.67
C PRO A 75 -6.62 4.15 10.27
N PHE A 76 -7.30 5.23 9.89
CA PHE A 76 -7.11 5.88 8.59
C PHE A 76 -5.72 6.52 8.47
N ILE A 77 -5.31 7.30 9.48
CA ILE A 77 -4.02 8.00 9.49
C ILE A 77 -2.86 7.01 9.49
N LEU A 78 -2.93 5.96 10.31
CA LEU A 78 -1.91 4.91 10.31
C LEU A 78 -1.85 4.20 8.96
N THR A 79 -3.00 3.80 8.41
CA THR A 79 -3.03 3.14 7.10
C THR A 79 -2.44 4.05 6.02
N LEU A 80 -2.79 5.34 6.01
CA LEU A 80 -2.29 6.33 5.05
C LEU A 80 -0.77 6.51 5.17
N LEU A 81 -0.27 6.67 6.40
CA LEU A 81 1.17 6.80 6.66
C LEU A 81 1.93 5.55 6.22
N GLY A 82 1.39 4.37 6.52
CA GLY A 82 1.94 3.09 6.08
C GLY A 82 2.00 2.99 4.56
N CYS A 83 0.93 3.36 3.85
CA CYS A 83 0.90 3.43 2.39
C CYS A 83 1.99 4.38 1.86
N CYS A 84 2.11 5.60 2.38
CA CYS A 84 3.15 6.55 1.95
C CYS A 84 4.56 5.99 2.12
N LEU A 85 4.84 5.32 3.25
CA LEU A 85 6.14 4.72 3.53
C LEU A 85 6.45 3.52 2.63
N VAL A 86 5.47 2.67 2.32
CA VAL A 86 5.65 1.55 1.38
C VAL A 86 5.85 2.04 -0.05
N MET A 87 5.14 3.12 -0.44
CA MET A 87 5.26 3.70 -1.78
C MET A 87 6.63 4.34 -2.04
N TRP A 88 7.38 4.69 -0.99
CA TRP A 88 8.74 5.23 -1.12
C TRP A 88 9.65 4.37 -2.00
N ASP A 89 9.70 3.06 -1.75
CA ASP A 89 10.61 2.19 -2.49
C ASP A 89 10.15 1.94 -3.93
N PHE A 90 8.84 1.88 -4.18
CA PHE A 90 8.32 1.84 -5.54
C PHE A 90 8.64 3.11 -6.34
N ILE A 91 8.54 4.28 -5.71
CA ILE A 91 8.91 5.56 -6.35
C ILE A 91 10.40 5.54 -6.71
N ARG A 92 11.27 5.08 -5.81
CA ARG A 92 12.70 4.91 -6.09
C ARG A 92 12.93 4.01 -7.31
N HIS A 93 12.22 2.89 -7.39
CA HIS A 93 12.34 1.97 -8.53
C HIS A 93 11.89 2.60 -9.86
N ILE A 94 10.77 3.33 -9.88
CA ILE A 94 10.31 4.04 -11.07
C ILE A 94 11.32 5.12 -11.49
N LEU A 95 11.86 5.88 -10.53
CA LEU A 95 12.86 6.90 -10.83
C LEU A 95 14.14 6.29 -11.42
N LEU A 96 14.53 5.10 -10.95
CA LEU A 96 15.70 4.38 -11.45
C LEU A 96 15.46 3.83 -12.87
N ASP A 97 14.24 3.38 -13.20
CA ASP A 97 13.93 2.88 -14.54
C ASP A 97 14.08 3.94 -15.63
N HIS A 98 13.91 5.21 -15.29
CA HIS A 98 14.13 6.33 -16.21
C HIS A 98 15.61 6.72 -16.37
N GLY A 99 16.56 5.81 -16.08
CA GLY A 99 17.99 5.95 -16.44
C GLY A 99 18.66 7.17 -15.83
N GLY A 100 18.18 7.58 -14.64
CA GLY A 100 18.71 8.73 -13.92
C GLY A 100 18.43 10.10 -14.52
N VAL A 101 17.40 10.23 -15.38
CA VAL A 101 16.94 11.54 -15.91
C VAL A 101 16.68 12.57 -14.80
N PHE A 102 16.18 12.14 -13.63
CA PHE A 102 15.90 13.02 -12.50
C PHE A 102 16.99 13.00 -11.42
N PHE A 103 17.65 11.86 -11.22
CA PHE A 103 18.65 11.65 -10.17
C PHE A 103 19.72 10.68 -10.67
N PRO A 104 21.01 10.86 -10.33
CA PRO A 104 22.03 9.90 -10.72
C PRO A 104 21.73 8.49 -10.20
N GLU A 105 21.99 7.47 -11.02
CA GLU A 105 21.70 6.08 -10.68
C GLU A 105 22.43 5.64 -9.41
N GLU A 106 23.66 6.13 -9.17
CA GLU A 106 24.43 5.81 -7.97
C GLU A 106 23.75 6.27 -6.67
N VAL A 107 22.91 7.32 -6.73
CA VAL A 107 22.18 7.83 -5.56
C VAL A 107 20.96 6.96 -5.25
N LEU A 108 20.34 6.38 -6.28
CA LEU A 108 19.14 5.54 -6.16
C LEU A 108 19.46 4.04 -6.05
N ALA A 109 20.70 3.64 -6.33
CA ALA A 109 21.17 2.26 -6.24
C ALA A 109 21.01 1.72 -4.82
N MET A 110 20.44 0.52 -4.70
CA MET A 110 20.23 -0.15 -3.41
C MET A 110 21.51 -0.84 -2.92
N TYR A 111 22.29 -1.38 -3.85
CA TYR A 111 23.54 -2.09 -3.59
C TYR A 111 24.70 -1.35 -4.23
N ARG A 112 25.86 -1.43 -3.59
CA ARG A 112 27.15 -1.04 -4.15
C ARG A 112 27.72 -2.21 -4.95
N ASP A 113 28.80 -1.95 -5.69
CA ASP A 113 29.50 -2.98 -6.47
C ASP A 113 30.10 -4.10 -5.61
N ASP A 114 30.34 -3.85 -4.32
CA ASP A 114 30.80 -4.86 -3.35
C ASP A 114 29.66 -5.74 -2.77
N GLY A 115 28.41 -5.52 -3.22
CA GLY A 115 27.21 -6.20 -2.73
C GLY A 115 26.65 -5.64 -1.41
N GLY A 116 27.30 -4.62 -0.82
CA GLY A 116 26.83 -3.96 0.38
C GLY A 116 25.64 -3.02 0.12
N LEU A 117 24.77 -2.86 1.13
CA LEU A 117 23.65 -1.91 1.08
C LEU A 117 24.16 -0.46 1.14
N THR A 118 23.70 0.36 0.20
CA THR A 118 23.89 1.82 0.22
C THR A 118 23.06 2.47 1.34
N THR A 119 23.33 3.74 1.64
CA THR A 119 22.47 4.53 2.55
C THR A 119 21.04 4.59 2.06
N MET A 120 20.83 4.75 0.75
CA MET A 120 19.49 4.74 0.14
C MET A 120 18.83 3.36 0.29
N GLY A 121 19.57 2.28 0.05
CA GLY A 121 19.08 0.91 0.23
C GLY A 121 18.63 0.63 1.67
N ARG A 122 19.41 1.06 2.67
CA ARG A 122 19.04 0.95 4.09
C ARG A 122 17.80 1.78 4.42
N ALA A 123 17.74 3.02 3.93
CA ALA A 123 16.59 3.89 4.13
C ALA A 123 15.31 3.27 3.53
N SER A 124 15.37 2.83 2.27
CA SER A 124 14.27 2.14 1.58
C SER A 124 13.82 0.88 2.33
N GLN A 125 14.75 0.04 2.77
CA GLN A 125 14.42 -1.17 3.51
C GLN A 125 13.70 -0.82 4.83
N PHE A 126 14.24 0.15 5.57
CA PHE A 126 13.64 0.61 6.83
C PHE A 126 12.24 1.21 6.61
N THR A 127 12.07 2.09 5.63
CA THR A 127 10.79 2.73 5.33
C THR A 127 9.76 1.70 4.88
N THR A 128 10.13 0.74 4.04
CA THR A 128 9.21 -0.28 3.55
C THR A 128 8.76 -1.20 4.68
N ILE A 129 9.70 -1.74 5.49
CA ILE A 129 9.35 -2.61 6.62
C ILE A 129 8.48 -1.87 7.63
N THR A 130 8.88 -0.66 8.02
CA THR A 130 8.12 0.16 8.98
C THR A 130 6.75 0.53 8.41
N GLY A 131 6.69 0.88 7.13
CA GLY A 131 5.46 1.18 6.40
C GLY A 131 4.49 0.02 6.38
N PHE A 132 4.96 -1.20 6.11
CA PHE A 132 4.13 -2.41 6.18
C PHE A 132 3.58 -2.67 7.58
N VAL A 133 4.42 -2.56 8.61
CA VAL A 133 3.98 -2.73 10.01
C VAL A 133 2.90 -1.70 10.38
N ILE A 134 3.12 -0.43 10.04
CA ILE A 134 2.17 0.66 10.30
C ILE A 134 0.86 0.46 9.52
N PHE A 135 0.95 0.09 8.24
CA PHE A 135 -0.19 -0.20 7.37
C PHE A 135 -1.05 -1.33 7.95
N LEU A 136 -0.43 -2.48 8.28
CA LEU A 136 -1.14 -3.63 8.86
C LEU A 136 -1.76 -3.27 10.22
N THR A 137 -1.05 -2.51 11.05
CA THR A 137 -1.59 -2.03 12.33
C THR A 137 -2.85 -1.19 12.13
N GLY A 138 -2.84 -0.26 11.17
CA GLY A 138 -4.01 0.55 10.83
C GLY A 138 -5.20 -0.29 10.34
N VAL A 139 -4.95 -1.27 9.47
CA VAL A 139 -5.98 -2.20 8.95
C VAL A 139 -6.55 -3.09 10.06
N ILE A 140 -5.69 -3.70 10.88
CA ILE A 140 -6.12 -4.56 12.00
C ILE A 140 -6.95 -3.75 13.00
N TRP A 141 -6.51 -2.54 13.33
CA TRP A 141 -7.28 -1.66 14.21
C TRP A 141 -8.66 -1.34 13.60
N PHE A 142 -8.74 -1.03 12.31
CA PHE A 142 -10.03 -0.82 11.65
C PHE A 142 -10.95 -2.06 11.76
N ILE A 143 -10.42 -3.27 11.55
CA ILE A 143 -11.19 -4.52 11.62
C ILE A 143 -11.64 -4.82 13.06
N ALA A 144 -10.76 -4.60 14.05
CA ALA A 144 -11.02 -4.87 15.46
C ALA A 144 -11.93 -3.81 16.13
N ALA A 145 -12.12 -2.65 15.49
CA ALA A 145 -12.95 -1.58 16.04
C ALA A 145 -14.40 -2.07 16.19
N PRO A 146 -15.02 -1.90 17.38
CA PRO A 146 -16.38 -2.39 17.62
C PRO A 146 -17.35 -1.68 16.69
N LYS A 147 -17.94 -2.44 15.75
CA LYS A 147 -19.01 -1.99 14.88
C LYS A 147 -20.28 -1.89 15.73
N LYS A 148 -20.80 -0.68 15.92
CA LYS A 148 -22.07 -0.47 16.61
C LYS A 148 -23.12 -1.23 15.77
N ARG A 149 -23.57 -2.40 16.23
CA ARG A 149 -24.55 -3.21 15.50
C ARG A 149 -25.74 -2.30 15.25
N ARG A 150 -26.08 -2.06 13.98
CA ARG A 150 -27.36 -1.44 13.56
C ARG A 150 -28.55 -2.37 13.86
N GLN A 151 -28.58 -2.98 15.05
CA GLN A 151 -29.55 -3.97 15.51
C GLN A 151 -30.61 -3.36 16.45
N GLN A 152 -30.76 -2.04 16.51
CA GLN A 152 -31.84 -1.39 17.29
C GLN A 152 -32.80 -0.54 16.43
N GLN A 153 -32.83 -0.71 15.11
CA GLN A 153 -33.77 0.02 14.23
C GLN A 153 -34.67 -0.88 13.37
N GLN A 154 -34.77 -2.17 13.71
CA GLN A 154 -35.76 -3.07 13.09
C GLN A 154 -36.65 -3.77 14.13
N LEU A 155 -36.64 -3.28 15.37
CA LEU A 155 -37.65 -3.56 16.40
C LEU A 155 -38.35 -2.23 16.71
#